data_AF-A0A5M7C787-F1
#
_entry.id   AF-A0A5M7C787-F1
#
_cell.length_a   1.000
_cell.length_b   1.000
_cell.length_c   1.000
_cell.angle_alpha   90.00
_cell.angle_beta   90.00
_cell.angle_gamma   90.00
#
_symmetry.space_group_name_H-M   'P 1'
#
loop_
_entity.id
_entity.type
_entity.pdbx_description
1 polymer ?
#
loop_
_entity_poly.entity_id
_entity_poly.type
_entity_poly.pdbx_seq_one_letter_code
_entity_poly.pdbx_strand_id
1 'polypeptide(L)' 'MSMRLHKVSGCDNGTCPAVYVSDRGTAVVQGDPVAAAEGLELGEGETAVELPPDIVLAAVAALVESGSAETVQRLREAL' A
#
# COMPACT_ATOMS: atom_id res chain seq x y z
N MET A 1 5.47 -7.78 -19.72
CA MET A 1 5.04 -6.37 -19.70
C MET A 1 5.40 -5.76 -18.35
N SER A 2 5.85 -4.50 -18.33
CA SER A 2 6.02 -3.72 -17.10
C SER A 2 4.69 -3.09 -16.68
N MET A 3 4.47 -2.96 -15.37
CA MET A 3 3.29 -2.29 -14.80
C MET A 3 3.50 -0.77 -14.81
N ARG A 4 2.43 0.01 -14.99
CA ARG A 4 2.47 1.45 -14.71
C ARG A 4 2.00 1.70 -13.29
N LEU A 5 2.69 2.57 -12.57
CA LEU A 5 2.43 2.88 -11.17
C LEU A 5 2.11 4.37 -11.01
N HIS A 6 1.06 4.68 -10.28
CA HIS A 6 0.73 6.03 -9.82
C HIS A 6 0.97 6.11 -8.32
N LYS A 7 1.80 7.05 -7.88
CA LYS A 7 2.12 7.21 -6.46
C LYS A 7 0.95 7.85 -5.72
N VAL A 8 0.52 7.23 -4.62
CA VAL A 8 -0.60 7.70 -3.79
C VAL A 8 -0.16 8.16 -2.40
N SER A 9 0.96 7.64 -1.89
CA SER A 9 1.59 8.13 -0.67
C SER A 9 3.11 7.94 -0.69
N GLY A 10 3.83 8.70 0.14
CA GLY A 10 5.29 8.73 0.21
C GLY A 10 5.86 10.13 0.04
N CYS A 11 7.18 10.26 0.10
CA CYS A 11 7.86 11.55 -0.11
C CYS A 11 8.30 11.75 -1.56
N ASP A 12 8.37 12.99 -2.05
CA ASP A 12 8.73 13.28 -3.44
C ASP A 12 10.20 13.00 -3.78
N ASN A 13 11.07 12.91 -2.77
CA ASN A 13 12.51 12.77 -2.95
C ASN A 13 12.98 11.32 -3.26
N GLY A 14 12.05 10.38 -3.44
CA GLY A 14 12.33 9.05 -3.99
C GLY A 14 12.96 8.02 -3.04
N THR A 15 13.40 8.42 -1.84
CA THR A 15 14.07 7.53 -0.88
C THR A 15 13.19 7.09 0.29
N CYS A 16 11.93 7.52 0.37
CA CYS A 16 11.04 7.14 1.47
C CYS A 16 10.12 5.97 1.07
N PRO A 17 9.63 5.21 2.06
CA PRO A 17 8.52 4.29 1.86
C PRO A 17 7.35 4.97 1.15
N ALA A 18 6.71 4.23 0.25
CA ALA A 18 5.70 4.76 -0.65
C ALA A 18 4.68 3.70 -1.03
N VAL A 19 3.45 4.13 -1.27
CA VAL A 19 2.39 3.30 -1.82
C VAL A 19 2.02 3.82 -3.21
N TYR A 20 1.82 2.89 -4.13
CA TYR A 20 1.42 3.15 -5.50
C TYR A 20 0.17 2.35 -5.82
N VAL A 21 -0.62 2.84 -6.78
CA VAL A 21 -1.68 2.08 -7.43
C VAL A 21 -1.22 1.74 -8.83
N SER A 22 -1.31 0.46 -9.19
CA SER A 22 -0.99 0.03 -10.55
C SER A 22 -2.15 0.28 -11.50
N ASP A 23 -1.85 0.30 -12.80
CA ASP A 23 -2.87 0.31 -13.86
C ASP A 23 -3.75 -0.96 -13.90
N ARG A 24 -3.50 -1.93 -13.00
CA ARG A 24 -4.34 -3.10 -12.75
C ARG A 24 -5.29 -2.93 -11.55
N GLY A 25 -5.29 -1.77 -10.90
CA GLY A 25 -6.13 -1.50 -9.73
C GLY A 25 -5.64 -2.14 -8.42
N THR A 26 -4.39 -2.63 -8.39
CA THR A 26 -3.78 -3.20 -7.17
C THR A 26 -2.76 -2.23 -6.57
N ALA A 27 -2.64 -2.23 -5.25
CA ALA A 27 -1.59 -1.50 -4.56
C ALA A 27 -0.21 -2.17 -4.76
N VAL A 28 0.84 -1.36 -4.83
CA VAL A 28 2.24 -1.78 -4.79
C VAL A 28 2.93 -0.95 -3.73
N VAL A 29 3.66 -1.62 -2.84
CA VAL A 29 4.22 -1.00 -1.64
C VAL A 29 5.74 -1.08 -1.69
N GLN A 30 6.40 0.04 -1.44
CA GLN A 30 7.85 0.18 -1.34
C GLN A 30 8.20 0.54 0.10
N GLY A 31 9.16 -0.17 0.68
CA GLY A 31 9.67 0.07 2.01
C GLY A 31 10.89 -0.80 2.29
N ASP A 32 11.37 -0.76 3.52
CA ASP A 32 12.48 -1.62 3.95
C ASP A 32 11.98 -3.06 4.14
N PRO A 33 12.66 -4.08 3.58
CA PRO A 33 12.20 -5.45 3.66
C PRO A 33 12.27 -5.99 5.09
N VAL A 34 11.21 -6.67 5.52
CA VAL A 34 11.15 -7.37 6.80
C VAL A 34 11.30 -8.87 6.52
N ALA A 35 12.47 -9.41 6.87
CA ALA A 35 12.77 -10.83 6.63
C ALA A 35 12.13 -11.76 7.67
N ALA A 36 12.03 -11.31 8.91
CA ALA A 36 11.39 -12.04 10.02
C ALA A 36 11.00 -11.07 11.14
N ALA A 37 9.84 -11.29 11.74
CA ALA A 37 9.38 -10.59 12.93
C ALA A 37 8.51 -11.54 13.77
N GLU A 38 8.46 -11.34 15.09
CA GLU A 38 7.57 -12.11 15.95
C GLU A 38 6.10 -11.87 15.52
N GLY A 39 5.37 -12.96 15.24
CA GLY A 39 3.98 -12.89 14.76
C GLY A 39 3.83 -12.62 13.25
N LEU A 40 4.93 -12.51 12.48
CA LEU A 40 4.90 -12.43 11.03
C LEU A 40 5.13 -13.82 10.42
N GLU A 41 4.14 -14.32 9.68
CA GLU A 41 4.26 -15.51 8.83
C GLU A 41 4.25 -15.08 7.36
N LEU A 42 5.23 -15.58 6.59
CA LEU A 42 5.34 -15.32 5.16
C LEU A 42 5.28 -16.65 4.39
N GLY A 43 4.32 -16.75 3.49
CA GLY A 43 4.20 -17.83 2.53
C GLY A 43 5.15 -17.71 1.34
N GLU A 44 5.16 -18.73 0.49
CA GLU A 44 5.97 -18.72 -0.74
C GLU A 44 5.55 -17.56 -1.66
N GLY A 45 6.51 -16.69 -2.01
CA GLY A 45 6.29 -15.55 -2.88
C GLY A 45 5.76 -14.29 -2.17
N GLU A 46 5.53 -14.33 -0.86
CA GLU A 46 5.15 -13.16 -0.08
C GLU A 46 6.38 -12.31 0.30
N THR A 47 6.16 -11.02 0.53
CA THR A 47 7.20 -10.09 0.98
C THR A 47 6.57 -9.11 1.94
N ALA A 48 7.19 -8.94 3.11
CA ALA A 48 6.84 -7.88 4.04
C ALA A 48 7.81 -6.71 3.87
N VAL A 49 7.27 -5.50 4.00
CA VAL A 49 8.06 -4.28 4.10
C VAL A 49 7.54 -3.43 5.25
N GLU A 50 8.42 -2.70 5.91
CA GLU A 50 8.07 -1.77 6.97
C GLU A 50 7.71 -0.40 6.40
N LEU A 51 6.62 0.20 6.91
CA LEU A 51 6.21 1.56 6.58
C LEU A 51 5.87 2.36 7.83
N PRO A 52 6.16 3.68 7.83
CA PRO A 52 5.61 4.59 8.82
C PRO A 52 4.07 4.62 8.78
N PRO A 53 3.38 4.67 9.93
CA PRO A 53 1.92 4.68 9.98
C PRO A 53 1.26 5.80 9.16
N ASP A 54 1.87 6.98 9.10
CA ASP A 54 1.38 8.13 8.32
C ASP A 54 1.35 7.84 6.81
N ILE A 55 2.31 7.08 6.28
CA ILE A 55 2.35 6.68 4.87
C ILE A 55 1.22 5.69 4.54
N VAL A 56 0.93 4.78 5.47
CA VAL A 56 -0.19 3.83 5.34
C VAL A 56 -1.52 4.56 5.38
N LEU A 57 -1.71 5.46 6.34
CA LEU A 57 -2.94 6.25 6.47
C LEU A 57 -3.18 7.16 5.26
N ALA A 58 -2.14 7.82 4.76
CA ALA A 58 -2.22 8.62 3.55
C ALA A 58 -2.62 7.78 2.33
N ALA A 59 -2.09 6.54 2.20
CA ALA A 59 -2.48 5.63 1.13
C ALA A 59 -3.95 5.23 1.24
N VAL A 60 -4.44 4.91 2.44
CA VAL A 60 -5.85 4.56 2.66
C VAL A 60 -6.76 5.74 2.32
N ALA A 61 -6.41 6.96 2.73
CA ALA A 61 -7.17 8.16 2.38
C ALA A 61 -7.22 8.37 0.86
N ALA A 62 -6.08 8.27 0.18
CA ALA A 62 -6.01 8.40 -1.28
C ALA A 62 -6.78 7.28 -2.02
N LEU A 63 -6.76 6.05 -1.49
CA LEU A 63 -7.56 4.93 -2.02
C LEU A 63 -9.06 5.14 -1.81
N VAL A 64 -9.45 5.78 -0.71
CA VAL A 64 -10.85 6.14 -0.44
C VAL A 64 -11.33 7.22 -1.41
N GLU A 65 -10.47 8.19 -1.72
CA GLU A 65 -10.78 9.27 -2.66
C GLU A 65 -10.75 8.82 -4.13
N SER A 66 -9.92 7.82 -4.46
CA SER A 66 -9.78 7.27 -5.82
C SER A 66 -10.66 6.06 -6.11
N GLY A 67 -11.18 5.38 -5.07
CA GLY A 67 -12.07 4.25 -5.19
C GLY A 67 -13.51 4.67 -5.51
N SER A 68 -14.18 3.91 -6.39
CA SER A 68 -15.64 3.91 -6.48
C SER A 68 -16.20 3.88 -5.06
N ALA A 69 -17.08 4.83 -4.72
CA ALA A 69 -17.67 5.02 -3.40
C ALA A 69 -18.17 3.73 -2.73
N GLU A 70 -18.47 2.70 -3.53
CA GLU A 70 -18.94 1.39 -3.12
C GLU A 70 -17.91 0.53 -2.37
N THR A 71 -16.62 0.58 -2.74
CA THR A 71 -15.58 -0.22 -2.04
C THR A 71 -15.27 0.37 -0.67
N VAL A 72 -15.29 1.70 -0.57
CA VAL A 72 -15.11 2.45 0.69
C VAL A 72 -16.26 2.18 1.65
N GLN A 73 -17.49 2.13 1.14
CA GLN A 73 -18.69 1.84 1.92
C GLN A 73 -18.59 0.48 2.62
N ARG A 74 -18.15 -0.57 1.91
CA ARG A 74 -18.01 -1.91 2.48
C ARG A 74 -16.93 -2.00 3.56
N LEU A 75 -15.85 -1.23 3.45
CA LEU A 75 -14.80 -1.20 4.46
C LEU A 75 -15.26 -0.52 5.75
N ARG A 76 -16.08 0.53 5.65
CA ARG A 76 -16.68 1.24 6.79
C ARG A 76 -17.71 0.41 7.54
N GLU A 77 -18.41 -0.49 6.86
CA GLU A 77 -19.40 -1.39 7.46
C GLU A 77 -18.75 -2.59 8.17
N ALA A 78 -17.47 -2.85 7.92
CA ALA A 78 -16.72 -3.98 8.47
C ALA A 78 -15.88 -3.64 9.71
N LEU A 79 -15.79 -2.35 10.07
CA LEU A 79 -15.13 -1.83 11.28
C LEU A 79 -16.18 -1.44 12.33
#